data_AF-A0A519J0C8-F1
#
_entry.id   AF-A0A519J0C8-F1
#
_cell.length_a   1.000
_cell.length_b   1.000
_cell.length_c   1.000
_cell.angle_alpha   90.00
_cell.angle_beta   90.00
_cell.angle_gamma   90.00
#
_symmetry.space_group_name_H-M   'P 1'
#
loop_
_entity.id
_entity.type
_entity.pdbx_description
1 polymer ?
#
loop_
_entity_poly.entity_id
_entity_poly.type
_entity_poly.pdbx_seq_one_letter_code
_entity_poly.pdbx_strand_id
1 'polypeptide(L)'
;MVDDLSKPLEVLPGFLSTISMVEDDQAAVIKGFIGAERKSPPRYDVARQLIFKVLEGQISLQQAQDYADSVSDPVDRRCARQVLRAGQPFLKTASVAPVSALPSMTVEVRAGLSLSVGPIWVRQLEEPRLLLLHVWDRPLNERQVRAALAVLRTALATQQPAWSYREIDFVSVATPELAAERHCRVHGWRTLAPMEDDELARFFRDMLSAWDAYLKIGPRPVKRRGPPGLFD
;
A
#
# COMPACT_ATOMS: atom_id res chain seq x y z
N MET A 1 32.84 17.34 -6.15
CA MET A 1 31.78 16.48 -5.59
C MET A 1 30.50 17.25 -5.71
N VAL A 2 29.55 16.78 -6.52
CA VAL A 2 28.22 17.38 -6.56
C VAL A 2 27.44 16.69 -5.44
N ASP A 3 27.11 17.44 -4.39
CA ASP A 3 26.18 16.98 -3.38
C ASP A 3 24.83 16.76 -4.06
N ASP A 4 24.45 15.50 -4.27
CA ASP A 4 23.12 15.16 -4.78
C ASP A 4 22.09 15.67 -3.77
N LEU A 5 21.37 16.74 -4.10
CA LEU A 5 20.22 17.21 -3.33
C LEU A 5 19.01 16.34 -3.67
N SER A 6 18.18 16.05 -2.68
CA SER A 6 16.89 15.39 -2.89
C SER A 6 15.95 16.35 -3.61
N LYS A 7 15.13 15.81 -4.50
CA LYS A 7 14.07 16.57 -5.16
C LYS A 7 12.82 16.47 -4.28
N PRO A 8 12.25 17.59 -3.79
CA PRO A 8 10.98 17.58 -3.09
C PRO A 8 9.87 16.96 -3.95
N LEU A 9 8.89 16.35 -3.29
CA LEU A 9 7.71 15.79 -3.90
C LEU A 9 6.86 16.93 -4.48
N GLU A 10 6.52 16.81 -5.76
CA GLU A 10 5.61 17.72 -6.45
C GLU A 10 4.16 17.23 -6.37
N VAL A 11 3.97 15.93 -6.10
CA VAL A 11 2.66 15.26 -5.99
C VAL A 11 2.64 14.33 -4.78
N LEU A 12 1.44 14.04 -4.29
CA LEU A 12 1.28 13.04 -3.23
C LEU A 12 1.72 11.66 -3.74
N PRO A 13 2.36 10.83 -2.89
CA PRO A 13 2.53 9.41 -3.17
C PRO A 13 1.17 8.72 -3.43
N GLY A 14 1.22 7.49 -3.96
CA GLY A 14 0.00 6.67 -4.14
C GLY A 14 -0.80 6.56 -2.83
N PHE A 15 -2.13 6.42 -2.94
CA PHE A 15 -3.02 6.64 -1.81
C PHE A 15 -2.71 5.80 -0.56
N LEU A 16 -2.41 4.50 -0.70
CA LEU A 16 -2.04 3.66 0.45
C LEU A 16 -0.76 4.14 1.13
N SER A 17 0.24 4.56 0.35
CA SER A 17 1.48 5.13 0.89
C SER A 17 1.19 6.43 1.65
N THR A 18 0.44 7.34 1.05
CA THR A 18 0.05 8.60 1.69
C THR A 18 -0.74 8.36 2.97
N ILE A 19 -1.73 7.48 2.95
CA ILE A 19 -2.56 7.15 4.11
C ILE A 19 -1.72 6.50 5.22
N SER A 20 -0.77 5.62 4.87
CA SER A 20 0.11 4.98 5.84
C SER A 20 1.04 5.95 6.58
N MET A 21 1.28 7.15 6.01
CA MET A 21 2.14 8.18 6.62
C MET A 21 1.39 9.07 7.60
N VAL A 22 0.06 9.09 7.56
CA VAL A 22 -0.72 9.95 8.46
C VAL A 22 -0.77 9.30 9.84
N GLU A 23 -0.04 9.92 10.76
CA GLU A 23 0.05 9.58 12.18
C GLU A 23 -0.37 10.79 13.02
N ASP A 24 -0.57 10.61 14.32
CA ASP A 24 -0.94 11.72 15.22
C ASP A 24 0.21 12.72 15.43
N ASP A 25 1.46 12.30 15.19
CA ASP A 25 2.66 13.15 15.24
C ASP A 25 2.97 13.74 13.84
N GLN A 26 2.80 15.06 13.71
CA GLN A 26 3.12 15.79 12.49
C GLN A 26 4.57 15.59 12.03
N ALA A 27 5.53 15.49 12.95
CA ALA A 27 6.94 15.29 12.60
C ALA A 27 7.16 13.91 11.95
N ALA A 28 6.43 12.88 12.39
CA ALA A 28 6.45 11.56 11.78
C ALA A 28 5.88 11.59 10.35
N VAL A 29 4.77 12.31 10.12
CA VAL A 29 4.18 12.48 8.78
C VAL A 29 5.17 13.17 7.84
N ILE A 30 5.78 14.28 8.29
CA ILE A 30 6.81 14.99 7.51
C ILE A 30 7.94 14.03 7.15
N LYS A 31 8.49 13.30 8.13
CA LYS A 31 9.54 12.30 7.90
C LYS A 31 9.13 11.22 6.89
N GLY A 32 7.85 10.86 6.86
CA GLY A 32 7.25 9.99 5.84
C GLY A 32 7.41 10.57 4.44
N PHE A 33 7.01 11.83 4.23
CA PHE A 33 7.20 12.53 2.95
C PHE A 33 8.66 12.65 2.54
N ILE A 34 9.55 12.93 3.50
CA ILE A 34 11.01 12.94 3.27
C ILE A 34 11.48 11.59 2.76
N GLY A 35 11.04 10.50 3.39
CA GLY A 35 11.38 9.14 2.98
C GLY A 35 10.87 8.80 1.57
N ALA A 36 9.69 9.32 1.23
CA ALA A 36 9.03 9.07 -0.06
C ALA A 36 9.66 9.79 -1.26
N GLU A 37 10.51 10.80 -1.03
CA GLU A 37 11.32 11.40 -2.12
C GLU A 37 12.24 10.37 -2.80
N ARG A 38 12.60 9.30 -2.09
CA ARG A 38 13.38 8.20 -2.64
C ARG A 38 12.42 7.14 -3.19
N LYS A 39 12.60 6.78 -4.47
CA LYS A 39 11.90 5.62 -5.05
C LYS A 39 12.23 4.38 -4.21
N SER A 40 11.21 3.80 -3.58
CA SER A 40 11.36 2.51 -2.90
C SER A 40 11.62 1.43 -3.95
N PRO A 41 12.60 0.53 -3.74
CA PRO A 41 12.79 -0.60 -4.65
C PRO A 41 11.53 -1.48 -4.67
N PRO A 42 11.17 -2.08 -5.83
CA PRO A 42 9.96 -2.88 -6.00
C PRO A 42 10.00 -4.27 -5.32
N ARG A 43 10.52 -4.34 -4.09
CA ARG A 43 10.75 -5.59 -3.32
C ARG A 43 9.51 -6.48 -3.10
N TYR A 44 8.31 -5.93 -3.33
CA TYR A 44 7.05 -6.62 -3.12
C TYR A 44 6.44 -7.19 -4.41
N ASP A 45 6.99 -6.87 -5.57
CA ASP A 45 6.34 -7.18 -6.85
C ASP A 45 6.33 -8.67 -7.14
N VAL A 46 7.42 -9.38 -6.86
CA VAL A 46 7.48 -10.85 -6.96
C VAL A 46 6.39 -11.49 -6.09
N ALA A 47 6.25 -11.03 -4.84
CA ALA A 47 5.26 -11.55 -3.92
C ALA A 47 3.82 -11.30 -4.41
N ARG A 48 3.53 -10.09 -4.93
CA ARG A 48 2.22 -9.73 -5.50
C ARG A 48 1.89 -10.58 -6.73
N GLN A 49 2.85 -10.76 -7.64
CA GLN A 49 2.64 -11.60 -8.82
C GLN A 49 2.32 -13.05 -8.44
N LEU A 50 3.04 -13.62 -7.48
CA LEU A 50 2.75 -14.97 -6.99
C LEU A 50 1.36 -15.06 -6.34
N ILE A 51 0.95 -14.05 -5.56
CA ILE A 51 -0.41 -13.96 -5.02
C ILE A 51 -1.45 -13.99 -6.17
N PHE A 52 -1.27 -13.17 -7.21
CA PHE A 52 -2.22 -13.15 -8.34
C PHE A 52 -2.27 -14.49 -9.07
N LYS A 53 -1.12 -15.11 -9.38
CA LYS A 53 -1.10 -16.42 -10.04
C LYS A 53 -1.84 -17.50 -9.24
N VAL A 54 -1.76 -17.45 -7.91
CA VAL A 54 -2.52 -18.36 -7.03
C VAL A 54 -4.01 -18.04 -7.07
N LEU A 55 -4.39 -16.77 -6.95
CA LEU A 55 -5.80 -16.33 -7.02
C LEU A 55 -6.45 -16.63 -8.38
N GLU A 56 -5.68 -16.59 -9.46
CA GLU A 56 -6.12 -16.92 -10.81
C GLU A 56 -6.07 -18.43 -11.12
N GLY A 57 -5.57 -19.25 -10.19
CA GLY A 57 -5.46 -20.70 -10.36
C GLY A 57 -4.41 -21.15 -11.38
N GLN A 58 -3.52 -20.25 -11.80
CA GLN A 58 -2.42 -20.57 -12.72
C GLN A 58 -1.37 -21.45 -12.06
N ILE A 59 -1.18 -21.29 -10.74
CA ILE A 59 -0.32 -22.14 -9.90
C ILE A 59 -1.01 -22.42 -8.57
N SER A 60 -0.68 -23.55 -7.95
CA SER A 60 -1.08 -23.84 -6.56
C SER A 60 -0.29 -22.97 -5.57
N LEU A 61 -0.81 -22.85 -4.35
CA LEU A 61 -0.11 -22.17 -3.25
C LEU A 61 1.25 -22.82 -2.96
N GLN A 62 1.35 -24.15 -3.02
CA GLN A 62 2.61 -24.86 -2.80
C GLN A 62 3.63 -24.50 -3.89
N GLN A 63 3.22 -24.53 -5.16
CA GLN A 63 4.10 -24.12 -6.26
C GLN A 63 4.56 -22.66 -6.10
N ALA A 64 3.68 -21.76 -5.66
CA ALA A 64 4.06 -20.37 -5.40
C ALA A 64 5.12 -20.25 -4.29
N GLN A 65 5.02 -21.08 -3.25
CA GLN A 65 6.02 -21.15 -2.17
C GLN A 65 7.36 -21.68 -2.68
N ASP A 66 7.34 -22.75 -3.48
CA ASP A 66 8.55 -23.32 -4.10
C ASP A 66 9.22 -22.30 -5.03
N TYR A 67 8.44 -21.56 -5.83
CA TYR A 67 8.94 -20.47 -6.67
C TYR A 67 9.58 -19.36 -5.84
N ALA A 68 8.96 -18.96 -4.73
CA ALA A 68 9.51 -17.94 -3.85
C ALA A 68 10.87 -18.34 -3.28
N ASP A 69 11.09 -19.62 -2.97
CA ASP A 69 12.37 -20.14 -2.49
C ASP A 69 13.47 -20.12 -3.58
N SER A 70 13.09 -20.23 -4.85
CA SER A 70 14.01 -20.20 -6.00
C SER A 70 14.38 -18.81 -6.52
N VAL A 71 13.80 -17.73 -5.98
CA VAL A 71 14.11 -16.35 -6.42
C VAL A 71 15.59 -16.04 -6.21
N SER A 72 16.26 -15.56 -7.25
CA SER A 72 17.71 -15.31 -7.25
C SER A 72 18.12 -14.18 -6.29
N ASP A 73 17.36 -13.09 -6.26
CA ASP A 73 17.64 -11.97 -5.38
C ASP A 73 17.27 -12.33 -3.92
N PRO A 74 18.20 -12.24 -2.96
CA PRO A 74 17.96 -12.65 -1.58
C PRO A 74 16.94 -11.78 -0.85
N VAL A 75 16.79 -10.50 -1.20
CA VAL A 75 15.82 -9.57 -0.62
C VAL A 75 14.43 -9.92 -1.11
N ASP A 76 14.26 -10.07 -2.42
CA ASP A 76 12.99 -10.44 -3.04
C ASP A 76 12.54 -11.84 -2.61
N ARG A 77 13.47 -12.80 -2.55
CA ARG A 77 13.23 -14.15 -2.02
C ARG A 77 12.70 -14.10 -0.59
N ARG A 78 13.39 -13.41 0.31
CA ARG A 78 12.96 -13.29 1.71
C ARG A 78 11.58 -12.65 1.80
N CYS A 79 11.35 -11.60 1.02
CA CYS A 79 10.06 -10.91 0.99
C CYS A 79 8.93 -11.81 0.48
N ALA A 80 9.11 -12.45 -0.68
CA ALA A 80 8.12 -13.36 -1.27
C ALA A 80 7.76 -14.51 -0.33
N ARG A 81 8.75 -15.14 0.31
CA ARG A 81 8.54 -16.20 1.31
C ARG A 81 7.70 -15.72 2.48
N GLN A 82 8.08 -14.60 3.09
CA GLN A 82 7.38 -14.07 4.26
C GLN A 82 5.93 -13.66 3.91
N VAL A 83 5.74 -13.04 2.75
CA VAL A 83 4.41 -12.59 2.31
C VAL A 83 3.50 -13.78 1.99
N LEU A 84 3.97 -14.78 1.23
CA LEU A 84 3.17 -15.96 0.92
C LEU A 84 2.86 -16.81 2.15
N ARG A 85 3.82 -16.95 3.08
CA ARG A 85 3.59 -17.65 4.35
C ARG A 85 2.52 -16.94 5.18
N ALA A 86 2.63 -15.61 5.32
CA ALA A 86 1.64 -14.83 6.06
C ALA A 86 0.26 -14.84 5.38
N GLY A 87 0.22 -14.74 4.04
CA GLY A 87 -1.00 -14.71 3.23
C GLY A 87 -1.68 -16.07 3.06
N GLN A 88 -1.05 -17.17 3.48
CA GLN A 88 -1.57 -18.53 3.32
C GLN A 88 -3.01 -18.72 3.81
N PRO A 89 -3.44 -18.20 4.99
CA PRO A 89 -4.82 -18.35 5.44
C PRO A 89 -5.83 -17.78 4.45
N PHE A 90 -5.56 -16.59 3.90
CA PHE A 90 -6.42 -15.97 2.89
C PHE A 90 -6.40 -16.76 1.58
N LEU A 91 -5.22 -17.13 1.08
CA LEU A 91 -5.06 -17.81 -0.21
C LEU A 91 -5.67 -19.22 -0.22
N LYS A 92 -5.70 -19.91 0.92
CA LYS A 92 -6.36 -21.22 1.04
C LYS A 92 -7.87 -21.16 0.94
N THR A 93 -8.47 -20.06 1.39
CA THR A 93 -9.94 -19.89 1.41
C THR A 93 -10.46 -19.07 0.24
N ALA A 94 -9.59 -18.38 -0.49
CA ALA A 94 -9.97 -17.55 -1.61
C ALA A 94 -10.37 -18.41 -2.82
N SER A 95 -11.57 -18.19 -3.34
CA SER A 95 -12.02 -18.82 -4.59
C SER A 95 -11.14 -18.40 -5.78
N VAL A 96 -10.78 -19.35 -6.63
CA VAL A 96 -10.04 -19.05 -7.86
C VAL A 96 -10.93 -18.23 -8.82
N ALA A 97 -10.39 -17.13 -9.35
CA ALA A 97 -11.06 -16.31 -10.36
C ALA A 97 -10.05 -15.43 -11.12
N PRO A 98 -10.33 -15.06 -12.38
CA PRO A 98 -9.53 -14.07 -13.11
C PRO A 98 -9.41 -12.75 -12.34
N VAL A 99 -8.23 -12.14 -12.40
CA VAL A 99 -7.95 -10.85 -11.76
C VAL A 99 -7.65 -9.79 -12.81
N SER A 100 -8.40 -8.68 -12.78
CA SER A 100 -8.19 -7.56 -13.70
C SER A 100 -7.97 -6.26 -12.93
N ALA A 101 -7.12 -5.36 -13.42
CA ALA A 101 -6.92 -4.05 -12.79
C ALA A 101 -8.00 -3.06 -13.24
N LEU A 102 -8.48 -2.23 -12.30
CA LEU A 102 -9.23 -1.03 -12.65
C LEU A 102 -8.28 0.07 -13.14
N PRO A 103 -8.76 0.99 -14.00
CA PRO A 103 -8.06 2.23 -14.29
C PRO A 103 -7.74 2.99 -13.00
N SER A 104 -6.60 3.67 -12.96
CA SER A 104 -6.26 4.53 -11.84
C SER A 104 -7.26 5.67 -11.73
N MET A 105 -7.69 5.97 -10.50
CA MET A 105 -8.61 7.07 -10.20
C MET A 105 -7.87 8.17 -9.45
N THR A 106 -8.48 9.35 -9.34
CA THR A 106 -7.92 10.47 -8.59
C THR A 106 -8.94 11.07 -7.63
N VAL A 107 -8.55 11.34 -6.39
CA VAL A 107 -9.36 12.09 -5.43
C VAL A 107 -8.70 13.44 -5.16
N GLU A 108 -9.43 14.52 -5.34
CA GLU A 108 -8.93 15.86 -5.01
C GLU A 108 -8.87 16.02 -3.48
N VAL A 109 -7.70 16.36 -2.95
CA VAL A 109 -7.50 16.61 -1.51
C VAL A 109 -7.63 18.10 -1.21
N ARG A 110 -7.06 18.94 -2.09
CA ARG A 110 -7.29 20.38 -2.18
C ARG A 110 -7.05 20.86 -3.61
N ALA A 111 -7.40 22.11 -3.90
CA ALA A 111 -7.10 22.75 -5.17
C ALA A 111 -5.63 22.55 -5.57
N GLY A 112 -5.41 21.88 -6.70
CA GLY A 112 -4.07 21.59 -7.24
C GLY A 112 -3.30 20.45 -6.56
N LEU A 113 -3.90 19.72 -5.61
CA LEU A 113 -3.29 18.56 -4.96
C LEU A 113 -4.26 17.38 -4.97
N SER A 114 -3.94 16.37 -5.78
CA SER A 114 -4.75 15.16 -5.94
C SER A 114 -4.02 13.93 -5.44
N LEU A 115 -4.80 12.95 -4.98
CA LEU A 115 -4.35 11.66 -4.52
C LEU A 115 -4.66 10.61 -5.60
N SER A 116 -3.62 9.92 -6.09
CA SER A 116 -3.81 8.81 -7.04
C SER A 116 -4.26 7.55 -6.30
N VAL A 117 -5.44 7.06 -6.66
CA VAL A 117 -6.09 5.89 -6.09
C VAL A 117 -5.90 4.70 -7.04
N GLY A 118 -4.93 3.86 -6.73
CA GLY A 118 -4.57 2.65 -7.48
C GLY A 118 -3.23 2.06 -7.04
N PRO A 119 -2.89 0.84 -7.48
CA PRO A 119 -3.73 -0.08 -8.24
C PRO A 119 -4.86 -0.69 -7.39
N ILE A 120 -6.00 -0.97 -8.05
CA ILE A 120 -7.12 -1.73 -7.49
C ILE A 120 -7.44 -2.84 -8.45
N TRP A 121 -7.62 -4.04 -7.92
CA TRP A 121 -7.92 -5.21 -8.72
C TRP A 121 -9.37 -5.63 -8.54
N VAL A 122 -9.88 -6.36 -9.50
CA VAL A 122 -11.21 -6.96 -9.51
C VAL A 122 -11.02 -8.45 -9.66
N ARG A 123 -11.58 -9.22 -8.73
CA ARG A 123 -11.74 -10.67 -8.82
C ARG A 123 -13.07 -10.96 -9.49
N GLN A 124 -13.02 -11.58 -10.67
CA GLN A 124 -14.19 -11.89 -11.51
C GLN A 124 -14.91 -13.15 -11.02
N LEU A 125 -15.47 -13.07 -9.81
CA LEU A 125 -16.33 -14.09 -9.21
C LEU A 125 -17.77 -13.95 -9.75
N GLU A 126 -18.67 -14.88 -9.39
CA GLU A 126 -20.11 -14.77 -9.67
C GLU A 126 -20.68 -13.43 -9.17
N GLU A 127 -20.29 -13.04 -7.95
CA GLU A 127 -20.40 -11.67 -7.46
C GLU A 127 -19.01 -11.01 -7.44
N PRO A 128 -18.71 -10.10 -8.39
CA PRO A 128 -17.39 -9.49 -8.47
C PRO A 128 -17.00 -8.77 -7.20
N ARG A 129 -15.74 -8.98 -6.76
CA ARG A 129 -15.18 -8.33 -5.57
C ARG A 129 -13.94 -7.55 -5.94
N LEU A 130 -13.84 -6.34 -5.42
CA LEU A 130 -12.62 -5.56 -5.47
C LEU A 130 -11.55 -6.22 -4.60
N LEU A 131 -10.29 -6.01 -4.91
CA LEU A 131 -9.16 -6.52 -4.18
C LEU A 131 -8.18 -5.38 -4.00
N LEU A 132 -7.85 -5.10 -2.75
CA LEU A 132 -6.83 -4.13 -2.38
C LEU A 132 -5.73 -4.86 -1.60
N LEU A 133 -4.51 -4.86 -2.13
CA LEU A 133 -3.36 -5.52 -1.51
C LEU A 133 -2.43 -4.50 -0.88
N HIS A 134 -2.38 -4.47 0.44
CA HIS A 134 -1.37 -3.72 1.19
C HIS A 134 -0.29 -4.68 1.69
N VAL A 135 0.73 -4.87 0.84
CA VAL A 135 1.93 -5.63 1.19
C VAL A 135 3.02 -4.63 1.57
N TRP A 136 3.26 -4.47 2.87
CA TRP A 136 4.19 -3.47 3.40
C TRP A 136 4.85 -3.95 4.68
N ASP A 137 5.92 -3.30 5.14
CA ASP A 137 6.58 -3.72 6.39
C ASP A 137 5.73 -3.38 7.62
N ARG A 138 5.21 -2.14 7.67
CA ARG A 138 4.38 -1.65 8.76
C ARG A 138 2.89 -1.89 8.48
N PRO A 139 2.11 -2.32 9.48
CA PRO A 139 0.67 -2.45 9.31
C PRO A 139 0.01 -1.08 9.28
N LEU A 140 -1.17 -1.01 8.67
CA LEU A 140 -2.07 0.13 8.85
C LEU A 140 -2.80 -0.02 10.18
N ASN A 141 -2.92 1.06 10.93
CA ASN A 141 -3.83 1.12 12.06
C ASN A 141 -5.30 1.25 11.58
N GLU A 142 -6.26 1.08 12.49
CA GLU A 142 -7.67 1.12 12.14
C GLU A 142 -8.10 2.44 11.47
N ARG A 143 -7.65 3.58 12.01
CA ARG A 143 -7.88 4.91 11.45
C ARG A 143 -7.44 4.99 9.98
N GLN A 144 -6.25 4.48 9.67
CA GLN A 144 -5.70 4.45 8.32
C GLN A 144 -6.47 3.51 7.39
N VAL A 145 -6.88 2.33 7.87
CA VAL A 145 -7.70 1.41 7.05
C VAL A 145 -9.06 2.04 6.72
N ARG A 146 -9.73 2.67 7.70
CA ARG A 146 -11.00 3.38 7.50
C ARG A 146 -10.86 4.55 6.52
N ALA A 147 -9.77 5.30 6.60
CA ALA A 147 -9.45 6.36 5.64
C ALA A 147 -9.26 5.81 4.22
N ALA A 148 -8.53 4.71 4.06
CA ALA A 148 -8.32 4.06 2.76
C ALA A 148 -9.63 3.62 2.12
N LEU A 149 -10.53 3.04 2.90
CA LEU A 149 -11.86 2.64 2.43
C LEU A 149 -12.73 3.84 2.05
N ALA A 150 -12.65 4.96 2.78
CA ALA A 150 -13.40 6.17 2.47
C ALA A 150 -12.91 6.83 1.17
N VAL A 151 -11.59 7.01 1.03
CA VAL A 151 -10.98 7.52 -0.22
C VAL A 151 -11.37 6.66 -1.41
N LEU A 152 -11.33 5.34 -1.24
CA LEU A 152 -11.74 4.42 -2.29
C LEU A 152 -13.22 4.57 -2.64
N ARG A 153 -14.12 4.62 -1.64
CA ARG A 153 -15.55 4.83 -1.86
C ARG A 153 -15.82 6.11 -2.65
N THR A 154 -15.18 7.21 -2.27
CA THR A 154 -15.30 8.49 -2.98
C THR A 154 -14.82 8.36 -4.44
N ALA A 155 -13.65 7.77 -4.67
CA ALA A 155 -13.10 7.57 -6.01
C ALA A 155 -14.04 6.75 -6.90
N LEU A 156 -14.56 5.63 -6.39
CA LEU A 156 -15.50 4.76 -7.12
C LEU A 156 -16.80 5.49 -7.43
N ALA A 157 -17.39 6.18 -6.46
CA ALA A 157 -18.65 6.90 -6.64
C ALA A 157 -18.56 7.95 -7.77
N THR A 158 -17.41 8.62 -7.89
CA THR A 158 -17.23 9.68 -8.88
C THR A 158 -16.80 9.17 -10.26
N GLN A 159 -15.89 8.19 -10.32
CA GLN A 159 -15.21 7.81 -11.58
C GLN A 159 -15.53 6.40 -12.07
N GLN A 160 -16.00 5.51 -11.19
CA GLN A 160 -16.26 4.10 -11.49
C GLN A 160 -17.55 3.63 -10.79
N PRO A 161 -18.71 4.29 -10.99
CA PRO A 161 -19.91 4.12 -10.15
C PRO A 161 -20.49 2.70 -10.19
N ALA A 162 -20.23 1.94 -11.27
CA ALA A 162 -20.62 0.53 -11.39
C ALA A 162 -19.97 -0.38 -10.32
N TRP A 163 -18.90 0.08 -9.67
CA TRP A 163 -18.13 -0.65 -8.67
C TRP A 163 -18.36 -0.16 -7.23
N SER A 164 -19.11 0.93 -7.03
CA SER A 164 -19.28 1.60 -5.71
C SER A 164 -19.95 0.74 -4.64
N TYR A 165 -20.74 -0.25 -5.06
CA TYR A 165 -21.50 -1.13 -4.16
C TYR A 165 -20.91 -2.55 -4.07
N ARG A 166 -19.77 -2.80 -4.72
CA ARG A 166 -19.13 -4.11 -4.68
C ARG A 166 -18.41 -4.31 -3.36
N GLU A 167 -18.32 -5.56 -2.90
CA GLU A 167 -17.45 -5.95 -1.78
C GLU A 167 -15.96 -5.94 -2.22
N ILE A 168 -15.03 -5.90 -1.27
CA ILE A 168 -13.57 -5.62 -1.37
C ILE A 168 -13.02 -6.62 -0.36
N ASP A 169 -12.02 -7.35 -0.82
CA ASP A 169 -11.06 -7.99 0.05
C ASP A 169 -9.88 -7.03 0.24
N PHE A 170 -9.82 -6.33 1.37
CA PHE A 170 -8.66 -5.48 1.68
C PHE A 170 -7.68 -6.33 2.48
N VAL A 171 -6.75 -6.94 1.75
CA VAL A 171 -5.74 -7.84 2.30
C VAL A 171 -4.51 -7.04 2.69
N SER A 172 -4.22 -6.99 3.99
CA SER A 172 -3.03 -6.37 4.56
C SER A 172 -2.06 -7.45 5.02
N VAL A 173 -0.85 -7.47 4.45
CA VAL A 173 0.23 -8.37 4.83
C VAL A 173 1.42 -7.53 5.31
N ALA A 174 1.55 -7.44 6.64
CA ALA A 174 2.54 -6.58 7.29
C ALA A 174 3.10 -7.20 8.56
N THR A 175 4.17 -6.62 9.11
CA THR A 175 4.81 -7.08 10.35
C THR A 175 4.29 -6.24 11.51
N PRO A 176 3.43 -6.77 12.39
CA PRO A 176 2.96 -6.03 13.56
C PRO A 176 4.12 -5.54 14.43
N GLU A 177 3.87 -4.49 15.19
CA GLU A 177 4.83 -4.03 16.19
C GLU A 177 5.14 -5.18 17.17
N LEU A 178 6.43 -5.38 17.46
CA LEU A 178 6.96 -6.46 18.31
C LEU A 178 6.86 -7.89 17.73
N ALA A 179 6.37 -8.08 16.50
CA ALA A 179 6.34 -9.39 15.86
C ALA A 179 7.61 -9.69 15.04
N ALA A 180 8.04 -10.95 15.05
CA ALA A 180 9.15 -11.42 14.21
C ALA A 180 8.72 -11.78 12.77
N GLU A 181 7.42 -12.02 12.57
CA GLU A 181 6.86 -12.49 11.30
C GLU A 181 5.72 -11.60 10.81
N ARG A 182 5.47 -11.66 9.49
CA ARG A 182 4.34 -10.96 8.86
C ARG A 182 3.03 -11.67 9.20
N HIS A 183 1.98 -10.90 9.40
CA HIS A 183 0.61 -11.37 9.57
C HIS A 183 -0.26 -10.92 8.40
N CYS A 184 -1.24 -11.74 8.04
CA CYS A 184 -2.28 -11.38 7.08
C CYS A 184 -3.57 -11.02 7.82
N ARG A 185 -4.18 -9.90 7.43
CA ARG A 185 -5.52 -9.48 7.84
C ARG A 185 -6.34 -9.16 6.61
N VAL A 186 -7.61 -9.53 6.61
CA VAL A 186 -8.55 -9.20 5.54
C VAL A 186 -9.63 -8.32 6.12
N HIS A 187 -9.79 -7.12 5.57
CA HIS A 187 -10.83 -6.18 5.94
C HIS A 187 -11.87 -6.09 4.80
N GLY A 188 -13.16 -6.11 5.13
CA GLY A 188 -14.26 -5.76 4.22
C GLY A 188 -15.14 -4.65 4.82
N TRP A 189 -16.03 -4.03 4.04
CA TRP A 189 -16.93 -2.96 4.55
C TRP A 189 -17.72 -3.42 5.75
N ARG A 190 -18.23 -4.66 5.72
CA ARG A 190 -19.06 -5.19 6.80
C ARG A 190 -18.32 -5.26 8.13
N THR A 191 -17.02 -5.54 8.08
CA THR A 191 -16.17 -5.68 9.27
C THR A 191 -15.57 -4.36 9.74
N LEU A 192 -15.43 -3.38 8.83
CA LEU A 192 -14.84 -2.09 9.15
C LEU A 192 -15.44 -1.00 8.25
N ALA A 193 -16.24 -0.13 8.85
CA ALA A 193 -16.91 0.94 8.14
C ALA A 193 -15.90 2.01 7.68
N PRO A 194 -16.03 2.54 6.44
CA PRO A 194 -15.28 3.71 6.00
C PRO A 194 -15.39 4.89 6.99
N MET A 195 -14.43 5.82 6.94
CA MET A 195 -14.61 7.13 7.59
C MET A 195 -15.81 7.87 6.97
N GLU A 196 -16.53 8.59 7.82
CA GLU A 196 -17.52 9.57 7.38
C GLU A 196 -16.81 10.82 6.82
N ASP A 197 -17.52 11.62 6.03
CA ASP A 197 -16.94 12.74 5.29
C ASP A 197 -16.23 13.76 6.22
N ASP A 198 -16.82 14.08 7.38
CA ASP A 198 -16.21 14.97 8.37
C ASP A 198 -14.93 14.41 9.00
N GLU A 199 -14.89 13.08 9.21
CA GLU A 199 -13.72 12.40 9.76
C GLU A 199 -12.59 12.35 8.73
N LEU A 200 -12.92 12.05 7.47
CA LEU A 200 -11.99 12.08 6.36
C LEU A 200 -11.46 13.49 6.12
N ALA A 201 -12.29 14.52 6.23
CA ALA A 201 -11.88 15.92 6.10
C ALA A 201 -10.89 16.32 7.20
N ARG A 202 -11.08 15.84 8.45
CA ARG A 202 -10.08 16.04 9.53
C ARG A 202 -8.79 15.28 9.23
N PHE A 203 -8.88 14.02 8.80
CA PHE A 203 -7.72 13.22 8.42
C PHE A 203 -6.87 13.92 7.34
N PHE A 204 -7.50 14.47 6.31
CA PHE A 204 -6.79 15.23 5.28
C PHE A 204 -6.25 16.57 5.78
N ARG A 205 -6.92 17.23 6.71
CA ARG A 205 -6.39 18.48 7.31
C ARG A 205 -5.07 18.24 8.03
N ASP A 206 -4.96 17.17 8.81
CA ASP A 206 -3.73 16.80 9.51
C ASP A 206 -2.60 16.54 8.50
N MET A 207 -2.90 15.79 7.44
CA MET A 207 -1.96 15.49 6.36
C MET A 207 -1.53 16.75 5.59
N LEU A 208 -2.46 17.65 5.26
CA LEU A 208 -2.19 18.90 4.54
C LEU A 208 -1.31 19.85 5.36
N SER A 209 -1.55 19.93 6.67
CA SER A 209 -0.71 20.71 7.58
C SER A 209 0.74 20.20 7.56
N ALA A 210 0.93 18.88 7.61
CA ALA A 210 2.26 18.26 7.48
C ALA A 210 2.88 18.47 6.09
N TRP A 211 2.07 18.40 5.02
CA TRP A 211 2.50 18.63 3.65
C TRP A 211 3.02 20.05 3.44
N ASP A 212 2.30 21.06 3.94
CA ASP A 212 2.72 22.47 3.81
C ASP A 212 3.97 22.77 4.64
N ALA A 213 4.12 22.13 5.81
CA ALA A 213 5.36 22.20 6.59
C ALA A 213 6.52 21.53 5.86
N TYR A 214 6.28 20.36 5.26
CA TYR A 214 7.26 19.62 4.47
C TYR A 214 7.79 20.43 3.28
N LEU A 215 6.92 21.08 2.51
CA LEU A 215 7.33 21.89 1.34
C LEU A 215 8.23 23.07 1.73
N LYS A 216 8.03 23.66 2.92
CA LYS A 216 8.88 24.76 3.43
C LYS A 216 10.31 24.32 3.76
N ILE A 217 10.55 23.02 3.98
CA ILE A 217 11.89 22.49 4.31
C ILE A 217 12.81 22.52 3.08
N GLY A 218 12.27 22.41 1.87
CA GLY A 218 13.03 22.45 0.62
C GLY A 218 13.93 21.23 0.36
N PRO A 219 14.81 21.30 -0.66
CA PRO A 219 15.75 20.24 -1.03
C PRO A 219 16.74 19.91 0.09
N ARG A 220 17.11 18.64 0.26
CA ARG A 220 18.03 18.20 1.32
C ARG A 220 19.23 17.44 0.77
N PRO A 221 20.41 17.49 1.41
CA PRO A 221 21.56 16.69 0.99
C PRO A 221 21.25 15.18 1.12
N VAL A 222 21.45 14.44 0.03
CA VAL A 222 21.34 12.98 0.03
C VAL A 222 22.56 12.41 0.73
N LYS A 223 22.40 12.03 2.00
CA LYS A 223 23.41 11.19 2.67
C LYS A 223 23.49 9.84 1.94
N ARG A 224 24.55 9.64 1.15
CA ARG A 224 24.94 8.32 0.66
C ARG A 224 25.34 7.49 1.88
N ARG A 225 24.74 6.32 2.08
CA ARG A 225 25.34 5.32 2.96
C ARG A 225 26.68 4.98 2.30
N GLY A 226 27.78 5.18 3.01
CA GLY A 226 29.09 4.73 2.55
C GLY A 226 29.04 3.23 2.23
N PRO A 227 29.98 2.72 1.41
CA PRO A 227 30.13 1.27 1.29
C PRO A 227 30.21 0.66 2.68
N PRO A 228 29.60 -0.53 2.92
CA PRO A 228 29.78 -1.22 4.20
C PRO A 228 31.28 -1.30 4.46
N GLY A 229 31.71 -0.83 5.62
CA GLY A 229 33.10 -0.98 6.02
C GLY A 229 33.45 -2.46 5.99
N LEU A 230 34.66 -2.80 5.58
CA LEU A 230 35.17 -4.18 5.57
C LEU A 230 35.22 -4.84 6.98
N PHE A 231 34.64 -4.20 8.00
CA PHE A 231 34.68 -4.59 9.40
C PHE A 231 33.31 -4.50 10.12
N ASP A 232 32.21 -4.25 9.39
CA ASP A 232 30.83 -4.35 9.91
C ASP A 232 30.11 -5.62 9.43
#